data_AF-A0A383WFX9-F1
#
_entry.id   AF-A0A383WFX9-F1
#
_cell.length_a   1.000
_cell.length_b   1.000
_cell.length_c   1.000
_cell.angle_alpha   90.00
_cell.angle_beta   90.00
_cell.angle_gamma   90.00
#
_symmetry.space_group_name_H-M   'P 1'
#
loop_
_entity.id
_entity.type
_entity.pdbx_description
1 polymer ?
#
loop_
_entity_poly.entity_id
_entity_poly.type
_entity_poly.pdbx_seq_one_letter_code
_entity_poly.pdbx_strand_id
1 'polypeptide(L)'
;MTQLLDDYGPFSVDACAGPSTAQAKKFYTCYRTFREANVSGKSVWLNVPFRRAGLFLRHYVECKSKAPESTSGVFLVLKWDRTPWWGLTKGMTVVKEFPVGTTGILRSPPVQPDEEWVEMPPLKWPLVVLRDEPVVARQVTPTAELAGLQPTSNKLIRLQAKCRGEVLNVLLDSGASEDYVDPGTVKRLNLAVLSLGDRQVQLGNGALQDCSCVVPSVKYRINKLKDRRPFTVTKLAQDDIVLGKPWLTQFNPDIDWAANTVTV
;
A
#
# COMPACT_ATOMS: atom_id res chain seq x y z
N MET A 1 13.49 -11.51 23.99
CA MET A 1 12.53 -12.07 23.02
C MET A 1 11.31 -12.66 23.73
N THR A 2 11.49 -13.45 24.79
CA THR A 2 10.42 -14.11 25.57
C THR A 2 9.32 -13.15 26.03
N GLN A 3 9.66 -12.09 26.76
CA GLN A 3 8.66 -11.09 27.22
C GLN A 3 7.84 -10.49 26.07
N LEU A 4 8.45 -10.29 24.90
CA LEU A 4 7.75 -9.73 23.75
C LEU A 4 6.76 -10.72 23.12
N LEU A 5 7.08 -12.02 23.16
CA LEU A 5 6.18 -13.06 22.72
C LEU A 5 5.00 -13.21 23.70
N ASP A 6 5.24 -12.96 24.99
CA ASP A 6 4.19 -12.94 26.01
C ASP A 6 3.28 -11.70 25.86
N ASP A 7 3.86 -10.53 25.61
CA ASP A 7 3.14 -9.24 25.52
C ASP A 7 2.21 -9.17 24.29
N TYR A 8 2.59 -9.79 23.16
CA TYR A 8 1.84 -9.70 21.90
C TYR A 8 1.24 -11.02 21.41
N GLY A 9 1.56 -12.11 22.10
CA GLY A 9 0.92 -13.41 21.92
C GLY A 9 -0.38 -13.55 22.73
N PRO A 10 -0.96 -14.75 22.77
CA PRO A 10 -0.57 -15.93 22.03
C PRO A 10 -0.84 -15.78 20.52
N PHE A 11 0.05 -16.35 19.70
CA PHE A 11 -0.09 -16.34 18.25
C PHE A 11 -0.87 -17.56 17.77
N SER A 12 -1.80 -17.34 16.85
CA SER A 12 -2.52 -18.43 16.19
C SER A 12 -1.69 -19.13 15.12
N VAL A 13 -0.69 -18.44 14.57
CA VAL A 13 0.20 -18.97 13.52
C VAL A 13 1.64 -18.46 13.72
N ASP A 14 2.62 -19.35 13.58
CA ASP A 14 4.02 -19.01 13.36
C ASP A 14 4.36 -19.19 11.87
N ALA A 15 4.61 -18.08 11.19
CA ALA A 15 4.74 -18.05 9.74
C ALA A 15 6.13 -18.48 9.23
N CYS A 16 7.12 -18.68 10.10
CA CYS A 16 8.43 -19.18 9.65
C CYS A 16 9.19 -19.81 10.82
N ALA A 17 8.93 -21.09 11.08
CA ALA A 17 9.58 -21.84 12.15
C ALA A 17 9.78 -23.31 11.81
N GLY A 18 10.71 -23.94 12.52
CA GLY A 18 10.82 -25.40 12.61
C GLY A 18 10.01 -25.95 13.79
N PRO A 19 9.84 -27.29 13.88
CA PRO A 19 9.07 -27.92 14.97
C PRO A 19 9.55 -27.57 16.38
N SER A 20 10.86 -27.38 16.56
CA SER A 20 11.49 -27.03 17.84
C SER A 20 11.59 -25.53 18.10
N THR A 21 11.25 -24.68 17.12
CA THR A 21 11.40 -23.22 17.21
C THR A 21 10.07 -22.46 17.11
N ALA A 22 8.97 -23.18 16.90
CA ALA A 22 7.66 -22.60 16.66
C ALA A 22 7.09 -21.94 17.92
N GLN A 23 6.60 -20.71 17.76
CA GLN A 23 5.94 -19.93 18.81
C GLN A 23 4.41 -20.13 18.82
N ALA A 24 3.89 -20.98 17.92
CA ALA A 24 2.48 -21.31 17.82
C ALA A 24 2.29 -22.78 17.44
N LYS A 25 1.17 -23.37 17.85
CA LYS A 25 0.80 -24.76 17.51
C LYS A 25 0.72 -24.99 15.99
N LYS A 26 0.23 -24.00 15.25
CA LYS A 26 0.21 -24.01 13.79
C LYS A 26 1.41 -23.22 13.30
N PHE A 27 2.30 -23.88 12.57
CA PHE A 27 3.49 -23.23 12.03
C PHE A 27 3.78 -23.66 10.58
N TYR A 28 4.55 -22.83 9.88
CA TYR A 28 4.96 -23.04 8.50
C TYR A 28 6.48 -23.14 8.40
N THR A 29 6.93 -24.11 7.60
CA THR A 29 8.35 -24.45 7.41
C THR A 29 8.79 -24.08 5.99
N CYS A 30 10.04 -24.35 5.63
CA CYS A 30 10.49 -24.25 4.24
C CYS A 30 9.82 -25.29 3.31
N TYR A 31 9.30 -26.40 3.84
CA TYR A 31 8.61 -27.45 3.07
C TYR A 31 7.10 -27.23 2.97
N ARG A 32 6.48 -26.71 4.04
CA ARG A 32 5.08 -26.29 4.05
C ARG A 32 5.05 -24.78 4.11
N THR A 33 5.07 -24.15 2.93
CA THR A 33 5.43 -22.73 2.84
C THR A 33 4.30 -21.83 3.33
N PHE A 34 4.67 -20.81 4.11
CA PHE A 34 3.72 -19.77 4.54
C PHE A 34 3.05 -19.05 3.37
N ARG A 35 3.71 -18.98 2.21
CA ARG A 35 3.21 -18.29 1.01
C ARG A 35 2.00 -18.98 0.37
N GLU A 36 1.71 -20.22 0.73
CA GLU A 36 0.50 -20.94 0.31
C GLU A 36 -0.59 -20.92 1.40
N ALA A 37 -0.28 -20.36 2.56
CA ALA A 37 -1.21 -20.30 3.69
C ALA A 37 -2.22 -19.17 3.54
N ASN A 38 -3.49 -19.44 3.81
CA ASN A 38 -4.44 -18.38 4.16
C ASN A 38 -4.35 -18.09 5.66
N VAL A 39 -3.83 -16.90 6.01
CA VAL A 39 -3.76 -16.41 7.40
C VAL A 39 -4.68 -15.23 7.67
N SER A 40 -5.68 -15.01 6.82
CA SER A 40 -6.72 -14.01 7.06
C SER A 40 -7.48 -14.35 8.36
N GLY A 41 -7.68 -13.37 9.23
CA GLY A 41 -8.32 -13.52 10.54
C GLY A 41 -7.46 -14.22 11.59
N LYS A 42 -6.13 -14.18 11.43
CA LYS A 42 -5.16 -14.81 12.33
C LYS A 42 -4.25 -13.77 12.97
N SER A 43 -3.82 -14.05 14.21
CA SER A 43 -2.66 -13.41 14.83
C SER A 43 -1.38 -14.17 14.41
N VAL A 44 -0.47 -13.47 13.73
CA VAL A 44 0.71 -14.06 13.09
C VAL A 44 1.98 -13.61 13.80
N TRP A 45 2.80 -14.56 14.23
CA TRP A 45 4.22 -14.32 14.52
C TRP A 45 5.05 -14.65 13.29
N LEU A 46 6.04 -13.81 12.99
CA LEU A 46 6.96 -14.07 11.90
C LEU A 46 8.37 -13.56 12.22
N ASN A 47 9.29 -14.50 12.45
CA ASN A 47 10.72 -14.25 12.35
C ASN A 47 11.11 -14.19 10.87
N VAL A 48 11.22 -12.98 10.31
CA VAL A 48 11.24 -12.78 8.86
C VAL A 48 12.56 -13.28 8.24
N PRO A 49 12.53 -14.19 7.25
CA PRO A 49 13.74 -14.62 6.56
C PRO A 49 14.32 -13.48 5.72
N PHE A 50 15.44 -12.91 6.14
CA PHE A 50 15.96 -11.64 5.61
C PHE A 50 16.11 -11.57 4.08
N ARG A 51 16.57 -12.65 3.42
CA ARG A 51 16.70 -12.68 1.95
C ARG A 51 15.35 -12.68 1.21
N ARG A 52 14.28 -13.04 1.91
CA ARG A 52 12.92 -13.22 1.36
C ARG A 52 11.89 -12.33 2.05
N ALA A 53 12.34 -11.32 2.81
CA ALA A 53 11.48 -10.48 3.63
C ALA A 53 10.29 -9.92 2.86
N GLY A 54 10.54 -9.35 1.68
CA GLY A 54 9.47 -8.80 0.83
C GLY A 54 8.44 -9.83 0.36
N LEU A 55 8.81 -11.09 0.15
CA LEU A 55 7.86 -12.13 -0.26
C LEU A 55 6.93 -12.51 0.88
N PHE A 56 7.46 -12.58 2.11
CA PHE A 56 6.67 -12.96 3.28
C PHE A 56 5.78 -11.80 3.76
N LEU A 57 6.31 -10.58 3.82
CA LEU A 57 5.55 -9.40 4.20
C LEU A 57 4.43 -9.11 3.19
N ARG A 58 4.69 -9.25 1.89
CA ARG A 58 3.65 -9.07 0.86
C ARG A 58 2.52 -10.07 1.03
N HIS A 59 2.85 -11.34 1.22
CA HIS A 59 1.85 -12.39 1.45
C HIS A 59 1.00 -12.13 2.70
N TYR A 60 1.63 -11.68 3.78
CA TYR A 60 0.91 -11.28 4.99
C TYR A 60 -0.06 -10.12 4.69
N VAL A 61 0.38 -9.06 4.01
CA VAL A 61 -0.46 -7.91 3.65
C VAL A 61 -1.63 -8.34 2.75
N GLU A 62 -1.40 -9.25 1.81
CA GLU A 62 -2.44 -9.84 0.94
C GLU A 62 -3.47 -10.69 1.72
N CYS A 63 -3.06 -11.34 2.81
CA CYS A 63 -3.99 -12.02 3.71
C CYS A 63 -4.74 -11.02 4.60
N LYS A 64 -4.05 -10.01 5.13
CA LYS A 64 -4.67 -8.97 5.95
C LYS A 64 -5.75 -8.22 5.19
N SER A 65 -5.55 -7.92 3.90
CA SER A 65 -6.57 -7.22 3.09
C SER A 65 -7.90 -7.98 2.97
N LYS A 66 -7.89 -9.32 3.17
CA LYS A 66 -9.10 -10.15 3.12
C LYS A 66 -9.87 -10.18 4.45
N ALA A 67 -9.21 -9.90 5.57
CA ALA A 67 -9.83 -9.86 6.89
C ALA A 67 -9.14 -8.80 7.78
N PRO A 68 -9.22 -7.52 7.42
CA PRO A 68 -8.39 -6.48 8.02
C PRO A 68 -8.71 -6.26 9.51
N GLU A 69 -9.95 -6.49 9.93
CA GLU A 69 -10.45 -6.30 11.30
C GLU A 69 -10.04 -7.40 12.28
N SER A 70 -9.55 -8.53 11.79
CA SER A 70 -9.19 -9.69 12.62
C SER A 70 -7.80 -10.26 12.34
N THR A 71 -7.10 -9.74 11.34
CA THR A 71 -5.72 -10.15 11.04
C THR A 71 -4.74 -9.19 11.71
N SER A 72 -3.83 -9.75 12.52
CA SER A 72 -2.75 -9.01 13.17
C SER A 72 -1.41 -9.71 12.99
N GLY A 73 -0.32 -8.97 13.16
CA GLY A 73 1.02 -9.48 12.91
C GLY A 73 2.06 -8.90 13.85
N VAL A 74 3.02 -9.73 14.24
CA VAL A 74 4.26 -9.31 14.90
C VAL A 74 5.43 -9.86 14.11
N PHE A 75 6.32 -8.96 13.70
CA PHE A 75 7.42 -9.25 12.78
C PHE A 75 8.74 -8.89 13.42
N LEU A 76 9.67 -9.85 13.48
CA LEU A 76 11.08 -9.55 13.72
C LEU A 76 11.76 -9.37 12.36
N VAL A 77 12.23 -8.15 12.08
CA VAL A 77 12.85 -7.80 10.79
C VAL A 77 14.17 -7.07 10.99
N LEU A 78 15.08 -7.20 10.02
CA LEU A 78 16.23 -6.31 9.89
C LEU A 78 15.74 -4.91 9.51
N LYS A 79 16.20 -3.88 10.22
CA LYS A 79 15.87 -2.47 9.93
C LYS A 79 16.66 -2.00 8.70
N TRP A 80 16.27 -2.51 7.55
CA TRP A 80 16.79 -2.16 6.23
C TRP A 80 15.80 -1.24 5.52
N ASP A 81 15.61 -0.05 6.10
CA ASP A 81 14.59 0.93 5.73
C ASP A 81 14.70 1.49 4.31
N ARG A 82 15.85 1.33 3.67
CA ARG A 82 16.10 1.71 2.27
C ARG A 82 15.77 0.62 1.25
N THR A 83 15.35 -0.57 1.68
CA THR A 83 15.03 -1.66 0.74
C THR A 83 13.63 -1.50 0.14
N PRO A 84 13.40 -1.93 -1.11
CA PRO A 84 12.08 -1.77 -1.75
C PRO A 84 10.92 -2.42 -0.99
N TRP A 85 11.20 -3.50 -0.25
CA TRP A 85 10.17 -4.21 0.50
C TRP A 85 9.78 -3.51 1.82
N TRP A 86 10.59 -2.56 2.31
CA TRP A 86 10.30 -1.85 3.55
C TRP A 86 8.99 -1.07 3.48
N GLY A 87 8.58 -0.60 2.30
CA GLY A 87 7.27 0.05 2.11
C GLY A 87 6.07 -0.81 2.52
N LEU A 88 6.22 -2.14 2.57
CA LEU A 88 5.18 -3.07 3.05
C LEU A 88 4.94 -2.99 4.56
N THR A 89 5.83 -2.36 5.32
CA THR A 89 5.68 -2.16 6.76
C THR A 89 5.00 -0.83 7.11
N LYS A 90 4.54 -0.07 6.11
CA LYS A 90 3.86 1.20 6.33
C LYS A 90 2.57 0.98 7.14
N GLY A 91 2.42 1.72 8.24
CA GLY A 91 1.29 1.59 9.17
C GLY A 91 1.54 0.61 10.32
N MET A 92 2.65 -0.14 10.30
CA MET A 92 3.06 -0.96 11.45
C MET A 92 3.81 -0.11 12.46
N THR A 93 3.63 -0.40 13.75
CA THR A 93 4.29 0.29 14.86
C THR A 93 5.59 -0.43 15.22
N VAL A 94 6.69 0.31 15.35
CA VAL A 94 7.91 -0.24 15.94
C VAL A 94 7.70 -0.34 17.45
N VAL A 95 7.60 -1.55 17.98
CA VAL A 95 7.41 -1.79 19.42
C VAL A 95 8.72 -2.02 20.15
N LYS A 96 9.75 -2.46 19.44
CA LYS A 96 11.10 -2.62 19.99
C LYS A 96 12.16 -2.47 18.90
N GLU A 97 13.29 -1.86 19.25
CA GLU A 97 14.47 -1.79 18.41
C GLU A 97 15.68 -2.38 19.16
N PHE A 98 16.50 -3.12 18.42
CA PHE A 98 17.76 -3.70 18.88
C PHE A 98 18.90 -3.13 18.01
N PRO A 99 19.76 -2.26 18.58
CA PRO A 99 20.88 -1.68 17.86
C PRO A 99 21.92 -2.71 17.43
N VAL A 100 22.81 -2.31 16.52
CA VAL A 100 24.03 -3.05 16.18
C VAL A 100 24.83 -3.35 17.45
N GLY A 101 25.37 -4.56 17.55
CA GLY A 101 26.14 -5.02 18.71
C GLY A 101 25.30 -5.63 19.84
N THR A 102 23.97 -5.61 19.75
CA THR A 102 23.11 -6.29 20.74
C THR A 102 23.39 -7.80 20.77
N THR A 103 23.55 -8.37 21.97
CA THR A 103 23.74 -9.80 22.23
C THR A 103 22.53 -10.40 22.97
N GLY A 104 22.49 -11.72 23.16
CA GLY A 104 21.50 -12.39 24.01
C GLY A 104 20.07 -12.47 23.47
N ILE A 105 19.82 -12.03 22.24
CA ILE A 105 18.45 -11.95 21.69
C ILE A 105 18.10 -13.04 20.67
N LEU A 106 19.10 -13.68 20.06
CA LEU A 106 18.95 -14.73 19.06
C LEU A 106 19.78 -15.95 19.45
N ARG A 107 19.21 -17.14 19.26
CA ARG A 107 19.88 -18.42 19.52
C ARG A 107 19.64 -19.35 18.33
N SER A 108 20.63 -20.14 17.98
CA SER A 108 20.46 -21.23 17.01
C SER A 108 19.93 -22.46 17.73
N PRO A 109 18.94 -23.17 17.17
CA PRO A 109 18.57 -24.49 17.68
C PRO A 109 19.76 -25.44 17.56
N PRO A 110 19.83 -26.45 18.44
CA PRO A 110 20.84 -27.49 18.35
C PRO A 110 20.70 -28.28 17.05
N VAL A 111 21.83 -28.71 16.47
CA VAL A 111 21.83 -29.50 15.22
C VAL A 111 21.54 -30.96 15.54
N GLN A 112 22.03 -31.44 16.68
CA GLN A 112 21.79 -32.79 17.20
C GLN A 112 20.93 -32.74 18.49
N PRO A 113 20.14 -33.79 18.80
CA PRO A 113 19.23 -33.79 19.95
C PRO A 113 19.90 -33.59 21.32
N ASP A 114 21.19 -33.90 21.43
CA ASP A 114 22.03 -33.82 22.63
C ASP A 114 22.83 -32.51 22.75
N GLU A 115 22.74 -31.64 21.76
CA GLU A 115 23.41 -30.34 21.77
C GLU A 115 22.55 -29.27 22.47
N GLU A 116 23.22 -28.26 23.05
CA GLU A 116 22.55 -27.10 23.63
C GLU A 116 22.27 -25.99 22.60
N TRP A 117 21.34 -25.11 22.93
CA TRP A 117 21.07 -23.91 22.15
C TRP A 117 22.25 -22.94 22.20
N VAL A 118 22.82 -22.65 21.04
CA VAL A 118 23.97 -21.76 20.91
C VAL A 118 23.51 -20.31 20.77
N GLU A 119 24.08 -19.40 21.57
CA GLU A 119 23.83 -17.97 21.40
C GLU A 119 24.46 -17.45 20.10
N MET A 120 23.71 -16.64 19.36
CA MET A 120 24.22 -16.04 18.13
C MET A 120 25.19 -14.88 18.44
N PRO A 121 26.17 -14.60 17.56
CA PRO A 121 27.05 -13.45 17.68
C PRO A 121 26.28 -12.12 17.80
N PRO A 122 26.93 -11.04 18.30
CA PRO A 122 26.34 -9.71 18.36
C PRO A 122 25.73 -9.28 17.01
N LEU A 123 24.61 -8.58 17.06
CA LEU A 123 23.90 -8.14 15.86
C LEU A 123 24.80 -7.31 14.94
N LYS A 124 25.06 -7.82 13.74
CA LYS A 124 25.76 -7.07 12.69
C LYS A 124 24.93 -5.92 12.11
N TRP A 125 23.60 -6.00 12.22
CA TRP A 125 22.65 -5.03 11.70
C TRP A 125 21.51 -4.82 12.71
N PRO A 126 20.91 -3.62 12.75
CA PRO A 126 19.80 -3.38 13.66
C PRO A 126 18.59 -4.27 13.32
N LEU A 127 17.92 -4.77 14.37
CA LEU A 127 16.64 -5.46 14.27
C LEU A 127 15.54 -4.59 14.86
N VAL A 128 14.35 -4.68 14.29
CA VAL A 128 13.14 -4.11 14.90
C VAL A 128 12.06 -5.17 15.00
N VAL A 129 11.25 -5.01 16.03
CA VAL A 129 9.98 -5.70 16.15
C VAL A 129 8.88 -4.74 15.72
N LEU A 130 8.14 -5.15 14.70
CA LEU A 130 7.00 -4.42 14.18
C LEU A 130 5.72 -5.10 14.64
N ARG A 131 4.76 -4.29 15.10
CA ARG A 131 3.41 -4.71 15.42
C ARG A 131 2.45 -4.10 14.40
N ASP A 132 1.65 -4.96 13.79
CA ASP A 132 0.58 -4.58 12.90
C ASP A 132 -0.75 -4.98 13.55
N GLU A 133 -1.49 -3.98 14.04
CA GLU A 133 -2.78 -4.22 14.68
C GLU A 133 -3.86 -4.53 13.64
N PRO A 134 -4.91 -5.28 14.00
CA PRO A 134 -6.10 -5.34 13.16
C PRO A 134 -6.57 -3.92 12.88
N VAL A 135 -7.03 -3.70 11.65
CA VAL A 135 -7.72 -2.46 11.31
C VAL A 135 -9.02 -2.50 12.07
N VAL A 136 -9.06 -1.90 13.26
CA VAL A 136 -10.32 -1.66 13.95
C VAL A 136 -11.15 -0.88 12.96
N ALA A 137 -12.22 -1.49 12.44
CA ALA A 137 -13.28 -0.72 11.82
C ALA A 137 -13.61 0.35 12.84
N ARG A 138 -13.29 1.61 12.54
CA ARG A 138 -13.81 2.72 13.32
C ARG A 138 -15.28 2.37 13.51
N GLN A 139 -15.70 2.21 14.77
CA GLN A 139 -17.12 2.07 15.05
C GLN A 139 -17.76 3.15 14.20
N VAL A 140 -18.66 2.73 13.31
CA VAL A 140 -19.59 3.66 12.72
C VAL A 140 -20.36 4.16 13.93
N THR A 141 -19.86 5.23 14.54
CA THR A 141 -20.67 6.09 15.39
C THR A 141 -21.96 6.23 14.60
N PRO A 142 -23.14 5.88 15.15
CA PRO A 142 -24.39 6.21 14.48
C PRO A 142 -24.24 7.65 14.09
N THR A 143 -24.33 7.92 12.78
CA THR A 143 -24.01 9.16 12.10
C THR A 143 -24.03 10.26 13.13
N ALA A 144 -22.85 10.70 13.62
CA ALA A 144 -22.82 11.93 14.38
C ALA A 144 -23.57 12.87 13.47
N GLU A 145 -24.76 13.30 13.89
CA GLU A 145 -25.47 14.28 13.09
C GLU A 145 -24.42 15.35 12.84
N LEU A 146 -24.16 15.60 11.57
CA LEU A 146 -23.29 16.66 11.09
C LEU A 146 -23.86 18.05 11.48
N ALA A 147 -24.65 18.12 12.56
CA ALA A 147 -25.28 19.28 13.12
C ALA A 147 -24.27 20.24 13.79
N GLY A 148 -22.97 19.92 13.76
CA GLY A 148 -21.91 20.78 14.30
C GLY A 148 -20.67 20.96 13.42
N LEU A 149 -20.54 20.26 12.29
CA LEU A 149 -19.46 20.53 11.35
C LEU A 149 -19.93 21.62 10.40
N GLN A 150 -19.32 22.81 10.50
CA GLN A 150 -19.45 23.78 9.42
C GLN A 150 -19.00 23.11 8.11
N PRO A 151 -19.69 23.35 6.99
CA PRO A 151 -19.35 22.71 5.73
C PRO A 151 -17.88 22.95 5.41
N THR A 152 -17.08 21.88 5.43
CA THR A 152 -15.72 21.91 4.87
C THR A 152 -15.84 22.15 3.37
N SER A 153 -14.91 22.91 2.80
CA SER A 153 -14.95 23.31 1.40
C SER A 153 -15.22 22.12 0.48
N ASN A 154 -16.20 22.25 -0.41
CA ASN A 154 -16.48 21.29 -1.49
C ASN A 154 -15.68 21.62 -2.77
N LYS A 155 -14.65 22.46 -2.64
CA LYS A 155 -13.82 22.89 -3.76
C LYS A 155 -12.98 21.73 -4.24
N LEU A 156 -13.16 21.38 -5.51
CA LEU A 156 -12.32 20.38 -6.17
C LEU A 156 -10.94 20.97 -6.48
N ILE A 157 -9.91 20.14 -6.34
CA ILE A 157 -8.56 20.49 -6.76
C ILE A 157 -8.48 20.44 -8.28
N ARG A 158 -8.44 21.62 -8.88
CA ARG A 158 -8.24 21.79 -10.32
C ARG A 158 -6.93 22.49 -10.61
N LEU A 159 -6.20 21.96 -11.58
CA LEU A 159 -4.93 22.51 -12.08
C LEU A 159 -5.09 22.99 -13.52
N GLN A 160 -4.11 23.75 -13.99
CA GLN A 160 -4.02 24.17 -15.39
C GLN A 160 -2.83 23.48 -16.05
N ALA A 161 -3.09 22.74 -17.13
CA ALA A 161 -2.06 22.15 -17.97
C ALA A 161 -1.92 22.90 -19.30
N LYS A 162 -0.71 22.95 -19.86
CA LYS A 162 -0.48 23.40 -21.24
C LYS A 162 -0.24 22.20 -22.14
N CYS A 163 -1.02 22.08 -23.21
CA CYS A 163 -0.89 21.02 -24.23
C CYS A 163 -1.08 21.63 -25.62
N ARG A 164 -0.12 21.42 -26.53
CA ARG A 164 -0.17 21.94 -27.92
C ARG A 164 -0.51 23.44 -28.03
N GLY A 165 -0.08 24.26 -27.07
CA GLY A 165 -0.35 25.70 -27.04
C GLY A 165 -1.65 26.09 -26.32
N GLU A 166 -2.55 25.14 -26.10
CA GLU A 166 -3.80 25.33 -25.37
C GLU A 166 -3.64 25.14 -23.86
N VAL A 167 -4.52 25.78 -23.10
CA VAL A 167 -4.63 25.63 -21.65
C VAL A 167 -5.81 24.70 -21.35
N LEU A 168 -5.56 23.66 -20.55
CA LEU A 168 -6.51 22.61 -20.21
C LEU A 168 -6.84 22.64 -18.72
N ASN A 169 -8.12 22.52 -18.40
CA ASN A 169 -8.62 22.28 -17.06
C ASN A 169 -8.35 20.82 -16.65
N VAL A 170 -7.66 20.64 -15.53
CA VAL A 170 -7.26 19.33 -15.02
C VAL A 170 -7.93 19.10 -13.70
N LEU A 171 -8.75 18.06 -13.58
CA LEU A 171 -9.24 17.59 -12.30
C LEU A 171 -8.26 16.57 -11.70
N LEU A 172 -7.88 16.76 -10.44
CA LEU A 172 -7.19 15.74 -9.68
C LEU A 172 -8.21 14.86 -8.96
N ASP A 173 -8.27 13.57 -9.31
CA ASP A 173 -9.30 12.66 -8.79
C ASP A 173 -8.69 11.36 -8.26
N SER A 174 -8.60 11.24 -6.94
CA SER A 174 -8.10 10.02 -6.31
C SER A 174 -9.05 8.82 -6.41
N GLY A 175 -10.31 9.04 -6.82
CA GLY A 175 -11.32 8.03 -7.09
C GLY A 175 -11.30 7.48 -8.51
N ALA A 176 -10.59 8.14 -9.44
CA ALA A 176 -10.44 7.69 -10.82
C ALA A 176 -9.39 6.57 -10.94
N SER A 177 -9.77 5.41 -11.47
CA SER A 177 -8.87 4.25 -11.65
C SER A 177 -7.84 4.46 -12.77
N GLU A 178 -8.15 5.30 -13.76
CA GLU A 178 -7.30 5.65 -14.90
C GLU A 178 -7.19 7.17 -15.03
N ASP A 179 -6.32 7.62 -15.93
CA ASP A 179 -6.30 9.01 -16.39
C ASP A 179 -7.26 9.14 -17.58
N TYR A 180 -8.12 10.17 -17.57
CA TYR A 180 -9.16 10.34 -18.58
C TYR A 180 -9.03 11.65 -19.36
N VAL A 181 -9.48 11.65 -20.62
CA VAL A 181 -9.54 12.84 -21.48
C VAL A 181 -10.91 12.97 -22.13
N ASP A 182 -11.42 14.20 -22.17
CA ASP A 182 -12.72 14.49 -22.78
C ASP A 182 -12.67 14.35 -24.33
N PRO A 183 -13.67 13.74 -25.00
CA PRO A 183 -13.71 13.63 -26.45
C PRO A 183 -13.66 14.99 -27.17
N GLY A 184 -14.25 16.03 -26.59
CA GLY A 184 -14.17 17.40 -27.09
C GLY A 184 -12.72 17.91 -27.06
N THR A 185 -11.97 17.62 -26.00
CA THR A 185 -10.53 17.92 -25.91
C THR A 185 -9.71 17.15 -26.94
N VAL A 186 -10.01 15.85 -27.14
CA VAL A 186 -9.38 15.02 -28.18
C VAL A 186 -9.54 15.65 -29.57
N LYS A 187 -10.77 16.05 -29.90
CA LYS A 187 -11.10 16.71 -31.17
C LYS A 187 -10.44 18.07 -31.30
N ARG A 188 -10.54 18.91 -30.26
CA ARG A 188 -9.99 20.28 -30.23
C ARG A 188 -8.48 20.30 -30.42
N LEU A 189 -7.77 19.36 -29.82
CA LEU A 189 -6.31 19.27 -29.89
C LEU A 189 -5.79 18.40 -31.05
N ASN A 190 -6.68 17.81 -31.85
CA ASN A 190 -6.36 16.85 -32.91
C ASN A 190 -5.42 15.73 -32.43
N LEU A 191 -5.80 15.05 -31.35
CA LEU A 191 -5.04 13.96 -30.75
C LEU A 191 -5.31 12.64 -31.49
N ALA A 192 -4.26 11.83 -31.68
CA ALA A 192 -4.40 10.50 -32.26
C ALA A 192 -5.09 9.56 -31.26
N VAL A 193 -6.10 8.83 -31.73
CA VAL A 193 -6.90 7.88 -30.94
C VAL A 193 -6.68 6.47 -31.45
N LEU A 194 -6.60 5.51 -30.52
CA LEU A 194 -6.65 4.08 -30.81
C LEU A 194 -7.92 3.50 -30.21
N SER A 195 -8.61 2.65 -30.97
CA SER A 195 -9.73 1.87 -30.44
C SER A 195 -9.20 0.66 -29.66
N LEU A 196 -9.77 0.41 -28.48
CA LEU A 196 -9.47 -0.70 -27.59
C LEU A 196 -10.57 -1.78 -27.59
N GLY A 197 -11.58 -1.66 -28.46
CA GLY A 197 -12.78 -2.51 -28.45
C GLY A 197 -13.83 -2.06 -27.42
N ASP A 198 -14.84 -2.90 -27.19
CA ASP A 198 -15.98 -2.55 -26.32
C ASP A 198 -15.57 -2.58 -24.84
N ARG A 199 -15.52 -1.40 -24.23
CA ARG A 199 -15.12 -1.22 -22.83
C ARG A 199 -15.93 -0.10 -22.20
N GLN A 200 -16.36 -0.34 -20.95
CA GLN A 200 -17.14 0.63 -20.17
C GLN A 200 -16.49 0.88 -18.81
N VAL A 201 -16.64 2.11 -18.32
CA VAL A 201 -16.29 2.51 -16.95
C VAL A 201 -17.55 2.87 -16.18
N GLN A 202 -17.60 2.51 -14.89
CA GLN A 202 -18.64 2.97 -13.99
C GLN A 202 -18.19 4.26 -13.32
N LEU A 203 -18.97 5.33 -13.50
CA LEU A 203 -18.73 6.62 -12.87
C LEU A 203 -19.13 6.58 -11.38
N GLY A 204 -18.69 7.57 -10.60
CA GLY A 204 -19.02 7.68 -9.18
C GLY A 204 -20.52 7.78 -8.87
N ASN A 205 -21.37 8.11 -9.86
CA ASN A 205 -22.83 8.11 -9.75
C ASN A 205 -23.48 6.77 -10.15
N GLY A 206 -22.67 5.75 -10.45
CA GLY A 206 -23.12 4.42 -10.86
C GLY A 206 -23.42 4.27 -12.37
N ALA A 207 -23.37 5.35 -13.15
CA ALA A 207 -23.62 5.29 -14.59
C ALA A 207 -22.46 4.61 -15.33
N LEU A 208 -22.80 3.79 -16.33
CA LEU A 208 -21.80 3.20 -17.24
C LEU A 208 -21.54 4.15 -18.39
N GLN A 209 -20.27 4.35 -18.71
CA GLN A 209 -19.84 5.22 -19.78
C GLN A 209 -18.83 4.53 -20.69
N ASP A 210 -18.94 4.80 -21.99
CA ASP A 210 -18.01 4.28 -22.98
C ASP A 210 -16.58 4.76 -22.71
N CYS A 211 -15.64 3.82 -22.82
CA CYS A 211 -14.21 4.06 -22.78
C CYS A 211 -13.46 3.21 -23.82
N SER A 212 -14.11 2.98 -24.96
CA SER A 212 -13.62 2.14 -26.06
C SER A 212 -12.39 2.70 -26.77
N CYS A 213 -11.94 3.89 -26.40
CA CYS A 213 -10.88 4.64 -27.06
C CYS A 213 -9.81 5.10 -26.08
N VAL A 214 -8.56 5.17 -26.55
CA VAL A 214 -7.42 5.69 -25.80
C VAL A 214 -6.61 6.65 -26.66
N VAL A 215 -6.12 7.72 -26.06
CA VAL A 215 -5.03 8.53 -26.62
C VAL A 215 -3.73 7.96 -26.05
N PRO A 216 -2.88 7.28 -26.83
CA PRO A 216 -1.73 6.53 -26.29
C PRO A 216 -0.65 7.43 -25.68
N SER A 217 -0.66 8.72 -26.01
CA SER A 217 0.38 9.65 -25.56
C SER A 217 -0.07 11.10 -25.69
N VAL A 218 -0.35 11.75 -24.56
CA VAL A 218 -0.55 13.19 -24.45
C VAL A 218 0.66 13.80 -23.75
N LYS A 219 1.35 14.73 -24.41
CA LYS A 219 2.42 15.55 -23.79
C LYS A 219 1.80 16.81 -23.24
N TYR A 220 2.00 17.10 -21.97
CA TYR A 220 1.48 18.31 -21.33
C TYR A 220 2.44 18.83 -20.26
N ARG A 221 2.17 20.04 -19.77
CA ARG A 221 2.93 20.67 -18.70
C ARG A 221 2.01 21.30 -17.68
N ILE A 222 2.13 20.92 -16.41
CA ILE A 222 1.48 21.58 -15.27
C ILE A 222 2.56 22.38 -14.55
N ASN A 223 2.43 23.71 -14.49
CA ASN A 223 3.48 24.59 -13.96
C ASN A 223 4.85 24.30 -14.60
N LYS A 224 5.82 23.82 -13.80
CA LYS A 224 7.17 23.43 -14.25
C LYS A 224 7.26 21.93 -14.59
N LEU A 225 6.32 21.11 -14.14
CA LEU A 225 6.29 19.67 -14.37
C LEU A 225 5.88 19.36 -15.81
N LYS A 226 6.74 18.68 -16.55
CA LYS A 226 6.44 18.15 -17.89
C LYS A 226 6.17 16.67 -17.77
N ASP A 227 5.14 16.20 -18.46
CA ASP A 227 4.81 14.78 -18.45
C ASP A 227 4.23 14.32 -19.80
N ARG A 228 4.26 13.00 -20.01
CA ARG A 228 3.71 12.32 -21.18
C ARG A 228 3.12 10.98 -20.76
N ARG A 229 1.83 10.76 -21.02
CA ARG A 229 1.13 9.52 -20.64
C ARG A 229 -0.06 9.20 -21.54
N PRO A 230 -0.55 7.95 -21.55
CA PRO A 230 -1.81 7.61 -22.17
C PRO A 230 -3.00 8.17 -21.38
N PHE A 231 -4.12 8.40 -22.06
CA PHE A 231 -5.40 8.78 -21.46
C PHE A 231 -6.54 7.98 -22.08
N THR A 232 -7.41 7.45 -21.24
CA THR A 232 -8.64 6.80 -21.67
C THR A 232 -9.67 7.86 -22.05
N VAL A 233 -10.30 7.72 -23.22
CA VAL A 233 -11.27 8.71 -23.72
C VAL A 233 -12.62 8.43 -23.08
N THR A 234 -13.18 9.41 -22.39
CA THR A 234 -14.53 9.31 -21.84
C THR A 234 -15.08 10.71 -21.59
N LYS A 235 -16.39 10.90 -21.71
CA LYS A 235 -17.04 12.21 -21.53
C LYS A 235 -16.80 12.74 -20.12
N LEU A 236 -16.22 13.92 -20.01
CA LEU A 236 -16.01 14.61 -18.74
C LEU A 236 -17.01 15.76 -18.61
N ALA A 237 -17.26 16.21 -17.39
CA ALA A 237 -18.23 17.29 -17.15
C ALA A 237 -17.67 18.64 -17.65
N GLN A 238 -16.89 19.31 -16.83
CA GLN A 238 -16.30 20.64 -17.13
C GLN A 238 -14.78 20.61 -17.27
N ASP A 239 -14.18 19.43 -17.14
CA ASP A 239 -12.75 19.21 -17.07
C ASP A 239 -12.27 18.62 -18.40
N ASP A 240 -11.10 19.06 -18.88
CA ASP A 240 -10.56 18.60 -20.15
C ASP A 240 -9.83 17.26 -20.00
N ILE A 241 -9.16 17.09 -18.85
CA ILE A 241 -8.53 15.84 -18.43
C ILE A 241 -8.76 15.59 -16.94
N VAL A 242 -8.80 14.31 -16.56
CA VAL A 242 -8.74 13.84 -15.17
C VAL A 242 -7.41 13.13 -14.97
N LEU A 243 -6.69 13.51 -13.92
CA LEU A 243 -5.51 12.80 -13.42
C LEU A 243 -5.92 11.93 -12.24
N GLY A 244 -5.91 10.62 -12.47
CA GLY A 244 -6.36 9.59 -11.54
C GLY A 244 -5.23 8.93 -10.76
N LYS A 245 -5.49 7.70 -10.30
CA LYS A 245 -4.50 6.86 -9.61
C LYS A 245 -3.17 6.72 -10.35
N PRO A 246 -3.09 6.58 -11.70
CA PRO A 246 -1.79 6.43 -12.35
C PRO A 246 -0.89 7.67 -12.19
N TRP A 247 -1.45 8.88 -12.29
CA TRP A 247 -0.68 10.11 -12.04
C TRP A 247 -0.32 10.28 -10.57
N LEU A 248 -1.29 10.06 -9.68
CA LEU A 248 -1.11 10.20 -8.24
C LEU A 248 -0.07 9.24 -7.67
N THR A 249 -0.04 8.00 -8.15
CA THR A 249 0.93 6.99 -7.67
C THR A 249 2.33 7.19 -8.26
N GLN A 250 2.44 7.71 -9.49
CA GLN A 250 3.73 8.01 -10.11
C GLN A 250 4.44 9.18 -9.41
N PHE A 251 3.74 10.29 -9.19
CA PHE A 251 4.35 11.50 -8.64
C PHE A 251 4.25 11.61 -7.11
N ASN A 252 3.29 10.90 -6.49
CA ASN A 252 3.03 10.94 -5.05
C ASN A 252 3.09 12.37 -4.48
N PRO A 253 2.26 13.30 -5.02
CA PRO A 253 2.32 14.71 -4.66
C PRO A 253 1.98 14.93 -3.18
N ASP A 254 2.49 16.02 -2.62
CA ASP A 254 1.99 16.56 -1.36
C ASP A 254 0.71 17.36 -1.64
N ILE A 255 -0.39 16.98 -0.99
CA ILE A 255 -1.70 17.59 -1.17
C ILE A 255 -2.14 18.19 0.17
N ASP A 256 -2.20 19.52 0.20
CA ASP A 256 -2.86 20.24 1.28
C ASP A 256 -4.33 20.42 0.92
N TRP A 257 -5.16 19.55 1.51
CA TRP A 257 -6.61 19.54 1.32
C TRP A 257 -7.30 20.78 1.90
N ALA A 258 -6.73 21.39 2.95
CA ALA A 258 -7.30 22.58 3.57
C ALA A 258 -7.00 23.83 2.74
N ALA A 259 -5.77 23.95 2.23
CA ALA A 259 -5.36 25.04 1.34
C ALA A 259 -5.79 24.83 -0.12
N ASN A 260 -6.24 23.63 -0.49
CA ASN A 260 -6.60 23.22 -1.84
C ASN A 260 -5.41 23.39 -2.83
N THR A 261 -4.22 22.96 -2.40
CA THR A 261 -2.97 23.07 -3.15
C THR A 261 -2.27 21.72 -3.34
N VAL A 262 -1.49 21.61 -4.42
CA VAL A 262 -0.74 20.40 -4.78
C VAL A 262 0.69 20.78 -5.12
N THR A 263 1.65 20.07 -4.53
CA THR A 263 3.08 20.22 -4.81
C THR A 263 3.66 18.88 -5.26
N VAL A 264 4.44 18.92 -6.35
CA VAL A 264 5.18 17.77 -6.92
C VAL A 264 6.66 18.08 -6.87
#